data_AF-A0A2M7DNM6-F1
#
_entry.id   AF-A0A2M7DNM6-F1
#
_cell.length_a   1.000
_cell.length_b   1.000
_cell.length_c   1.000
_cell.angle_alpha   90.00
_cell.angle_beta   90.00
_cell.angle_gamma   90.00
#
_symmetry.space_group_name_H-M   'P 1'
#
loop_
_entity.id
_entity.type
_entity.pdbx_description
1 polymer ?
#
loop_
_entity_poly.entity_id
_entity_poly.type
_entity_poly.pdbx_seq_one_letter_code
_entity_poly.pdbx_strand_id
1 'polypeptide(L)'
;EERVAMEIGTSSNVAFWHRNLERGKGFYINGFKANHYPDFILQTKSGKTILIETKGDHLDGSDSEAKCRLGNEWERQAGNDFAYFMVFDKKEIKGAYTLDKAKELISKM
;
A
#
# COMPACT_ATOMS: atom_id res chain seq x y z
N GLU A 1 -2.67 -7.52 -8.23
CA GLU A 1 -2.08 -6.23 -8.64
C GLU A 1 -2.95 -5.45 -9.63
N GLU A 2 -3.20 -5.95 -10.85
CA GLU A 2 -3.93 -5.20 -11.90
C GLU A 2 -5.32 -4.71 -11.47
N ARG A 3 -6.10 -5.59 -10.82
CA ARG A 3 -7.40 -5.23 -10.26
C ARG A 3 -7.33 -4.11 -9.24
N VAL A 4 -6.31 -4.11 -8.36
CA VAL A 4 -6.11 -3.06 -7.36
C VAL A 4 -5.77 -1.74 -8.04
N ALA A 5 -4.87 -1.77 -9.03
CA ALA A 5 -4.51 -0.58 -9.80
C ALA A 5 -5.71 0.03 -10.52
N MET A 6 -6.56 -0.79 -11.14
CA MET A 6 -7.79 -0.32 -11.79
C MET A 6 -8.81 0.23 -10.79
N GLU A 7 -9.09 -0.50 -9.71
CA GLU A 7 -10.17 -0.13 -8.79
C GLU A 7 -9.80 1.02 -7.84
N ILE A 8 -8.55 1.11 -7.42
CA ILE A 8 -8.07 2.22 -6.60
C ILE A 8 -7.69 3.42 -7.48
N GLY A 9 -6.98 3.17 -8.58
CA GLY A 9 -6.45 4.24 -9.45
C GLY A 9 -7.51 5.04 -10.19
N THR A 10 -8.74 4.53 -10.29
CA THR A 10 -9.89 5.24 -10.90
C THR A 10 -10.74 6.01 -9.90
N SER A 11 -10.39 6.01 -8.61
CA SER A 11 -11.09 6.81 -7.61
C SER A 11 -10.99 8.30 -7.93
N SER A 12 -12.11 9.02 -7.79
CA SER A 12 -12.20 10.45 -8.10
C SER A 12 -11.29 11.32 -7.24
N ASN A 13 -10.83 10.81 -6.09
CA ASN A 13 -9.89 11.50 -5.20
C ASN A 13 -8.41 11.26 -5.56
N VAL A 14 -8.13 10.45 -6.58
CA VAL A 14 -6.75 10.19 -7.02
C VAL A 14 -6.34 11.25 -8.02
N ALA A 15 -5.17 11.87 -7.79
CA ALA A 15 -4.56 12.80 -8.73
C ALA A 15 -3.75 12.03 -9.78
N PHE A 16 -2.90 11.10 -9.33
CA PHE A 16 -2.19 10.15 -10.16
C PHE A 16 -1.70 8.98 -9.30
N TRP A 17 -1.25 7.92 -9.97
CA TRP A 17 -0.56 6.81 -9.33
C TRP A 17 0.51 6.29 -10.29
N HIS A 18 1.48 5.56 -9.76
CA HIS A 18 2.45 4.84 -10.56
C HIS A 18 2.74 3.47 -9.97
N ARG A 19 3.05 2.50 -10.82
CA ARG A 19 3.71 1.26 -10.39
C ARG A 19 5.09 1.63 -9.86
N ASN A 20 5.44 1.16 -8.68
CA ASN A 20 6.77 1.32 -8.13
C ASN A 20 7.70 0.31 -8.81
N LEU A 21 8.94 0.72 -9.04
CA LEU A 21 9.94 -0.17 -9.63
C LEU A 21 10.55 -1.06 -8.53
N GLU A 22 11.22 -2.12 -8.95
CA GLU A 22 11.87 -3.03 -8.02
C GLU A 22 13.27 -2.51 -7.58
N ARG A 23 14.02 -3.40 -6.93
CA ARG A 23 15.36 -3.16 -6.40
C ARG A 23 16.27 -2.43 -7.39
N GLY A 24 16.89 -1.36 -6.89
CA GLY A 24 17.86 -0.55 -7.63
C GLY A 24 17.24 0.61 -8.42
N LYS A 25 15.90 0.72 -8.51
CA LYS A 25 15.23 1.83 -9.21
C LYS A 25 14.02 2.39 -8.46
N GLY A 26 13.28 1.57 -7.73
CA GLY A 26 12.08 2.02 -7.04
C GLY A 26 12.32 2.57 -5.65
N PHE A 27 11.26 3.16 -5.12
CA PHE A 27 11.19 3.56 -3.72
C PHE A 27 11.13 2.32 -2.83
N TYR A 28 11.77 2.39 -1.67
CA TYR A 28 11.71 1.33 -0.68
C TYR A 28 11.67 1.85 0.74
N ILE A 29 11.07 1.03 1.61
CA ILE A 29 11.13 1.17 3.06
C ILE A 29 12.29 0.30 3.55
N ASN A 30 13.23 0.90 4.30
CA ASN A 30 14.36 0.17 4.87
C ASN A 30 13.88 -0.87 5.89
N GLY A 31 14.18 -2.14 5.65
CA GLY A 31 13.87 -3.23 6.59
C GLY A 31 15.15 -3.90 7.11
N PHE A 32 15.04 -4.59 8.26
CA PHE A 32 16.20 -5.20 8.93
C PHE A 32 16.89 -6.30 8.10
N LYS A 33 16.12 -7.24 7.52
CA LYS A 33 16.66 -8.32 6.67
C LYS A 33 16.72 -7.93 5.19
N ALA A 34 15.73 -7.17 4.72
CA ALA A 34 15.61 -6.73 3.34
C ALA A 34 14.76 -5.47 3.26
N ASN A 35 15.00 -4.65 2.23
CA ASN A 35 14.16 -3.51 1.90
C ASN A 35 12.81 -3.98 1.36
N HIS A 36 11.75 -3.25 1.69
CA HIS A 36 10.39 -3.49 1.21
C HIS A 36 10.05 -2.49 0.09
N TYR A 37 9.59 -3.00 -1.06
CA TYR A 37 9.24 -2.21 -2.24
C TYR A 37 7.74 -2.36 -2.48
N PRO A 38 6.91 -1.40 -2.02
CA PRO A 38 5.47 -1.46 -2.26
C PRO A 38 5.15 -1.46 -3.74
N ASP A 39 4.13 -2.19 -4.19
CA ASP A 39 3.75 -2.30 -5.61
C ASP A 39 3.41 -0.97 -6.29
N PHE A 40 2.72 -0.06 -5.58
CA PHE A 40 2.25 1.21 -6.14
C PHE A 40 2.49 2.37 -5.19
N ILE A 41 2.63 3.56 -5.78
CA ILE A 41 2.60 4.83 -5.06
C ILE A 41 1.48 5.67 -5.66
N LEU A 42 0.61 6.16 -4.79
CA LEU A 42 -0.58 6.91 -5.15
C LEU A 42 -0.53 8.30 -4.54
N GLN A 43 -0.98 9.30 -5.29
CA GLN A 43 -1.13 10.67 -4.82
C GLN A 43 -2.62 11.05 -4.85
N THR A 44 -3.16 11.48 -3.71
CA THR A 44 -4.52 12.03 -3.64
C THR A 44 -4.55 13.49 -4.09
N LYS A 45 -5.73 13.97 -4.48
CA LYS A 45 -5.96 15.39 -4.80
C LYS A 45 -5.81 16.31 -3.58
N SER A 46 -6.00 15.78 -2.37
CA SER A 46 -5.76 16.50 -1.11
C SER A 46 -4.28 16.62 -0.73
N GLY A 47 -3.37 15.95 -1.46
CA GLY A 47 -1.92 16.04 -1.21
C GLY A 47 -1.33 14.87 -0.43
N LYS A 48 -2.11 13.85 -0.05
CA LYS A 48 -1.62 12.67 0.65
C LYS A 48 -0.97 11.66 -0.31
N THR A 49 0.21 11.16 0.05
CA THR A 49 0.92 10.09 -0.65
C THR A 49 0.65 8.74 0.04
N ILE A 50 0.22 7.74 -0.72
CA ILE A 50 -0.13 6.42 -0.20
C ILE A 50 0.74 5.36 -0.88
N LEU A 51 1.47 4.59 -0.08
CA LEU A 51 2.19 3.40 -0.53
C LEU A 51 1.25 2.20 -0.48
N ILE A 52 1.12 1.45 -1.57
CA ILE A 52 0.20 0.32 -1.67
C ILE A 52 0.99 -0.95 -1.99
N GLU A 53 0.87 -1.95 -1.12
CA GLU A 53 1.35 -3.31 -1.32
C GLU A 53 0.15 -4.22 -1.54
N THR A 54 0.12 -4.99 -2.63
CA THR A 54 -1.03 -5.83 -2.96
C THR A 54 -0.72 -7.30 -2.73
N LYS A 55 -1.68 -8.03 -2.16
CA LYS A 55 -1.54 -9.44 -1.81
C LYS A 55 -2.69 -10.25 -2.37
N GLY A 56 -2.38 -11.44 -2.87
CA GLY A 56 -3.39 -12.47 -3.14
C GLY A 56 -3.90 -13.10 -1.84
N ASP A 57 -5.10 -13.70 -1.90
CA ASP A 57 -5.71 -14.36 -0.73
C ASP A 57 -4.96 -15.65 -0.32
N HIS A 58 -4.08 -16.17 -1.19
CA HIS A 58 -3.18 -17.29 -0.91
C HIS A 58 -1.85 -16.76 -0.37
N LEU A 59 -1.76 -16.57 0.95
CA LEU A 59 -0.51 -16.14 1.59
C LEU A 59 -0.01 -17.11 2.65
N ASP A 60 1.28 -17.42 2.49
CA ASP A 60 2.16 -18.16 3.39
C ASP A 60 2.63 -17.18 4.51
N GLY A 61 2.29 -17.49 5.76
CA GLY A 61 1.92 -16.47 6.76
C GLY A 61 3.02 -15.60 7.38
N SER A 62 4.32 -15.83 7.13
CA SER A 62 5.39 -15.15 7.89
C SER A 62 5.95 -13.88 7.23
N ASP A 63 6.18 -13.90 5.91
CA ASP A 63 6.80 -12.77 5.20
C ASP A 63 5.85 -11.57 5.10
N SER A 64 4.55 -11.84 4.89
CA SER A 64 3.55 -10.79 4.76
C SER A 64 3.30 -10.05 6.08
N GLU A 65 3.34 -10.75 7.23
CA GLU A 65 3.24 -10.11 8.54
C GLU A 65 4.41 -9.17 8.82
N ALA A 66 5.63 -9.59 8.48
CA ALA A 66 6.82 -8.77 8.66
C ALA A 66 6.76 -7.49 7.80
N LYS A 67 6.37 -7.61 6.54
CA LYS A 67 6.19 -6.47 5.61
C LYS A 67 5.06 -5.54 6.06
N CYS A 68 3.94 -6.11 6.52
CA CYS A 68 2.81 -5.35 7.05
C CYS A 68 3.23 -4.49 8.25
N ARG A 69 3.91 -5.10 9.22
CA ARG A 69 4.43 -4.38 10.39
C ARG A 69 5.42 -3.29 10.00
N LEU A 70 6.32 -3.56 9.05
CA LEU A 70 7.30 -2.58 8.59
C LEU A 70 6.63 -1.37 7.92
N GLY A 71 5.67 -1.61 7.02
CA GLY A 71 4.95 -0.53 6.34
C GLY A 71 4.11 0.32 7.28
N ASN A 72 3.42 -0.31 8.24
CA ASN A 72 2.65 0.42 9.26
C ASN A 72 3.55 1.26 10.18
N GLU A 73 4.74 0.74 10.54
CA GLU A 73 5.70 1.51 11.32
C GLU A 73 6.28 2.69 10.53
N TRP A 74 6.50 2.51 9.22
CA TRP A 74 6.88 3.61 8.34
C TRP A 74 5.82 4.70 8.30
N GLU A 75 4.54 4.35 8.12
CA GLU A 75 3.43 5.32 8.14
C GLU A 75 3.40 6.10 9.45
N ARG A 76 3.52 5.40 10.58
CA ARG A 76 3.53 6.02 11.92
C ARG A 76 4.63 7.09 12.06
N GLN A 77 5.76 6.91 11.38
CA GLN A 77 6.90 7.82 11.42
C GLN A 77 6.91 8.87 10.31
N ALA A 78 6.28 8.60 9.17
CA ALA A 78 6.32 9.45 7.97
C ALA A 78 5.53 10.76 8.14
N GLY A 79 4.56 10.79 9.06
CA GLY A 79 3.72 11.96 9.33
C GLY A 79 2.39 11.96 8.56
N ASN A 80 1.60 13.01 8.75
CA ASN A 80 0.19 13.02 8.35
C ASN A 80 -0.05 12.99 6.84
N ASP A 81 0.94 13.39 6.03
CA ASP A 81 0.81 13.44 4.57
C ASP A 81 1.06 12.09 3.90
N PHE A 82 1.41 11.06 4.68
CA PHE A 82 1.75 9.73 4.19
C PHE A 82 0.82 8.65 4.76
N ALA A 83 0.64 7.55 4.03
CA ALA A 83 -0.07 6.36 4.50
C ALA A 83 0.50 5.09 3.86
N TYR A 84 0.37 3.94 4.51
CA TYR A 84 0.79 2.64 4.00
C TYR A 84 -0.36 1.63 4.03
N PHE A 85 -0.68 1.08 2.87
CA PHE A 85 -1.81 0.18 2.69
C PHE A 85 -1.29 -1.17 2.19
N MET A 86 -1.29 -2.18 3.05
CA MET A 86 -1.26 -3.57 2.58
C MET A 86 -2.69 -4.00 2.24
N VAL A 87 -2.93 -4.38 0.99
CA VAL A 87 -4.26 -4.66 0.45
C VAL A 87 -4.39 -6.12 0.05
N PHE A 88 -5.31 -6.82 0.69
CA PHE A 88 -5.76 -8.15 0.33
C PHE A 88 -7.06 -8.06 -0.48
N ASP A 89 -7.34 -9.04 -1.34
CA ASP A 89 -8.59 -9.02 -2.12
C ASP A 89 -9.80 -9.12 -1.18
N LYS A 90 -9.86 -10.18 -0.36
CA LYS A 90 -10.99 -10.43 0.55
C LYS A 90 -10.60 -10.72 1.98
N LYS A 91 -9.36 -11.16 2.22
CA LYS A 91 -8.94 -11.60 3.55
C LYS A 91 -8.75 -10.42 4.51
N GLU A 92 -9.42 -10.48 5.65
CA GLU A 92 -9.14 -9.56 6.76
C GLU A 92 -7.89 -10.01 7.51
N ILE A 93 -6.87 -9.15 7.50
CA ILE A 93 -5.61 -9.35 8.20
C ILE A 93 -5.34 -8.14 9.08
N LYS A 94 -4.90 -8.39 10.32
CA LYS A 94 -4.57 -7.31 11.26
C LYS A 94 -3.49 -6.40 10.68
N GLY A 95 -3.76 -5.10 10.67
CA GLY A 95 -2.85 -4.08 10.15
C GLY A 95 -2.84 -3.96 8.61
N ALA A 96 -3.74 -4.65 7.92
CA ALA A 96 -3.94 -4.56 6.49
C ALA A 96 -5.42 -4.24 6.19
N TYR A 97 -5.72 -3.95 4.93
CA TYR A 97 -7.05 -3.63 4.45
C TYR A 97 -7.50 -4.63 3.39
N THR A 98 -8.81 -4.85 3.29
CA THR A 98 -9.39 -5.43 2.07
C THR A 98 -9.42 -4.39 0.97
N LEU A 99 -9.53 -4.82 -0.28
CA LEU A 99 -9.62 -3.92 -1.44
C LEU A 99 -10.80 -2.94 -1.28
N ASP A 100 -11.96 -3.44 -0.87
CA ASP A 100 -13.14 -2.60 -0.64
C ASP A 100 -12.91 -1.56 0.45
N LYS A 101 -12.26 -1.94 1.54
CA LYS A 101 -11.97 -1.00 2.63
C LYS A 101 -10.94 0.05 2.21
N ALA A 102 -9.91 -0.35 1.47
CA ALA A 102 -8.91 0.57 0.95
C ALA A 102 -9.55 1.63 0.04
N LYS A 103 -10.45 1.23 -0.87
CA LYS A 103 -11.18 2.15 -1.75
C LYS A 103 -12.02 3.16 -0.95
N GLU A 104 -12.77 2.67 0.03
CA GLU A 104 -13.59 3.51 0.89
C GLU A 104 -12.74 4.59 1.59
N LEU A 105 -11.61 4.19 2.19
CA LEU A 105 -10.71 5.11 2.88
C LEU A 105 -10.12 6.14 1.92
N ILE A 106 -9.59 5.70 0.78
CA ILE A 106 -8.95 6.60 -0.21
C ILE A 106 -9.96 7.63 -0.75
N SER A 107 -11.21 7.24 -0.95
CA SER A 107 -12.25 8.19 -1.39
C SER A 107 -12.60 9.30 -0.38
N LYS A 108 -12.23 9.13 0.89
CA LYS A 108 -12.57 10.04 2.00
C LYS A 108 -11.39 10.87 2.51
N MET A 109 -10.17 10.60 2.04
CA MET A 109 -8.95 11.34 2.37
C MET A 109 -8.85 12.68 1.61
#